data_AF-A0A1W9V0N6-F1
#
_entry.id   AF-A0A1W9V0N6-F1
#
_cell.length_a   1.000
_cell.length_b   1.000
_cell.length_c   1.000
_cell.angle_alpha   90.00
_cell.angle_beta   90.00
_cell.angle_gamma   90.00
#
_symmetry.space_group_name_H-M   'P 1'
#
loop_
_entity.id
_entity.type
_entity.pdbx_description
1 polymer ?
#
loop_
_entity_poly.entity_id
_entity_poly.type
_entity_poly.pdbx_seq_one_letter_code
_entity_poly.pdbx_strand_id
1 'polypeptide(L)'
;MDGVKMDPKTGAPVEAAKSDFLYAYGKELVFKFRMDIQDISPRELDTLFVVSHLLQDFARGDIPLGGEKTSGFGWVAGQLKQVDWLTADPEGAVSAALFSGASLAQQGAWHRLQLKDEAAAQFLQNAQPLNAVQGAGKKAPRASAGFISHRAFGGNSGMLFVEAELLTPTSVRESGQPSFTTTLNGEPVNGWDFFSMSPPAAEYRPEERKYALPSKSLRGMLRHIYAIASDSSVDSPNINKLNPTDSLFGWVGRGQNQAIAGRVSINFAHFQQPELAWYKVPYPYGEWRFSGGQWTKSPGGSAEKTIVKNTWRIFPHAPIYPGAQQLASFEADSVQASYFRAISAGAKASFAIRFWNLEDEELQRLVWTVALEDNLAHKIGHERYLGFGSLRLNILPHSYLINWSKRYAGGSEDNWQEPLDIGNWRVPKAISNHAVLQRVLNAGQL
;
A
#
# COMPACT_ATOMS: atom_id res chain seq x y z
N MET A 1 -9.59 -13.16 -18.75
CA MET A 1 -10.86 -12.80 -18.08
C MET A 1 -10.50 -12.57 -16.63
N ASP A 2 -10.12 -11.33 -16.29
CA ASP A 2 -9.45 -10.99 -15.03
C ASP A 2 -10.43 -10.47 -13.97
N GLY A 3 -11.59 -11.12 -13.87
CA GLY A 3 -12.65 -10.75 -12.93
C GLY A 3 -12.58 -11.50 -11.62
N VAL A 4 -13.28 -10.98 -10.61
CA VAL A 4 -13.73 -11.77 -9.47
C VAL A 4 -14.55 -12.92 -10.04
N LYS A 5 -13.98 -14.12 -10.05
CA LYS A 5 -14.72 -15.31 -10.43
C LYS A 5 -15.73 -15.54 -9.31
N MET A 6 -17.00 -15.26 -9.56
CA MET A 6 -18.08 -15.55 -8.62
C MET A 6 -18.48 -17.01 -8.79
N ASP A 7 -18.71 -17.71 -7.68
CA ASP A 7 -19.34 -19.02 -7.71
C ASP A 7 -20.79 -18.82 -8.16
N PRO A 8 -21.19 -19.37 -9.33
CA PRO A 8 -22.53 -19.16 -9.88
C PRO A 8 -23.64 -19.78 -9.01
N LYS A 9 -23.32 -20.67 -8.07
CA LYS A 9 -24.31 -21.30 -7.17
C LYS A 9 -24.59 -20.47 -5.92
N THR A 10 -23.58 -19.78 -5.42
CA THR A 10 -23.64 -19.07 -4.12
C THR A 10 -23.60 -17.56 -4.27
N GLY A 11 -23.17 -17.05 -5.43
CA GLY A 11 -22.91 -15.63 -5.63
C GLY A 11 -21.71 -15.09 -4.85
N ALA A 12 -20.92 -15.97 -4.22
CA ALA A 12 -19.74 -15.59 -3.46
C ALA A 12 -18.49 -15.49 -4.37
N PRO A 13 -17.49 -14.67 -4.02
CA PRO A 13 -16.18 -14.72 -4.68
C PRO A 13 -15.56 -16.12 -4.51
N VAL A 14 -15.05 -16.71 -5.59
CA VAL A 14 -14.23 -17.92 -5.52
C VAL A 14 -12.90 -17.54 -4.85
N GLU A 15 -12.48 -18.31 -3.84
CA GLU A 15 -11.26 -18.09 -3.04
C GLU A 15 -9.98 -17.87 -3.87
N ALA A 16 -9.94 -18.37 -5.11
CA ALA A 16 -8.84 -18.20 -6.05
C ALA A 16 -8.91 -16.91 -6.92
N ALA A 17 -9.88 -16.02 -6.69
CA ALA A 17 -10.02 -14.77 -7.43
C ALA A 17 -8.87 -13.80 -7.09
N LYS A 18 -8.11 -13.38 -8.11
CA LYS A 18 -6.86 -12.62 -7.93
C LYS A 18 -7.04 -11.11 -7.75
N SER A 19 -8.19 -10.54 -8.12
CA SER A 19 -8.36 -9.08 -8.13
C SER A 19 -9.79 -8.60 -8.39
N ASP A 20 -10.17 -7.53 -7.70
CA ASP A 20 -11.22 -6.60 -8.17
C ASP A 20 -10.71 -5.76 -9.35
N PHE A 21 -11.53 -5.64 -10.39
CA PHE A 21 -11.35 -4.74 -11.54
C PHE A 21 -11.48 -3.25 -11.18
N LEU A 22 -12.17 -2.97 -10.07
CA LEU A 22 -12.46 -1.62 -9.60
C LEU A 22 -11.73 -1.44 -8.29
N TYR A 23 -10.77 -0.53 -8.25
CA TYR A 23 -10.34 -0.05 -6.95
C TYR A 23 -11.51 0.73 -6.35
N ALA A 24 -12.12 0.23 -5.28
CA ALA A 24 -12.97 1.06 -4.45
C ALA A 24 -12.04 2.05 -3.70
N TYR A 25 -12.04 3.30 -4.14
CA TYR A 25 -11.32 4.39 -3.49
C TYR A 25 -12.20 5.64 -3.46
N GLY A 26 -11.87 6.58 -2.60
CA GLY A 26 -12.65 7.80 -2.39
C GLY A 26 -13.33 7.81 -1.02
N LYS A 27 -14.14 8.84 -0.78
CA LYS A 27 -14.80 9.07 0.52
C LYS A 27 -16.24 8.54 0.57
N GLU A 28 -16.70 7.91 -0.50
CA GLU A 28 -18.11 7.51 -0.68
C GLU A 28 -18.42 6.17 -0.03
N LEU A 29 -17.43 5.28 0.10
CA LEU A 29 -17.59 4.00 0.78
C LEU A 29 -17.45 4.19 2.30
N VAL A 30 -18.56 4.58 2.94
CA VAL A 30 -18.63 4.77 4.39
C VAL A 30 -19.41 3.64 5.04
N PHE A 31 -18.77 2.92 5.95
CA PHE A 31 -19.43 1.92 6.79
C PHE A 31 -19.81 2.55 8.13
N LYS A 32 -21.10 2.44 8.50
CA LYS A 32 -21.56 2.80 9.84
C LYS A 32 -21.60 1.54 10.69
N PHE A 33 -20.84 1.56 11.78
CA PHE A 33 -20.76 0.46 12.73
C PHE A 33 -21.24 0.93 14.10
N ARG A 34 -22.08 0.12 14.74
CA ARG A 34 -22.56 0.32 16.11
C ARG A 34 -22.22 -0.94 16.91
N MET A 35 -21.60 -0.74 18.06
CA MET A 35 -21.35 -1.79 19.05
C MET A 35 -22.18 -1.47 20.28
N ASP A 36 -23.09 -2.38 20.65
CA ASP A 36 -23.85 -2.30 21.89
C ASP A 36 -23.27 -3.31 22.89
N ILE A 37 -22.88 -2.82 24.06
CA ILE A 37 -22.35 -3.64 25.17
C ILE A 37 -23.28 -3.43 26.36
N GLN A 38 -23.77 -4.51 26.96
CA GLN A 38 -24.74 -4.49 28.04
C GLN A 38 -24.20 -5.21 29.28
N ASP A 39 -24.87 -5.02 30.42
CA ASP A 39 -24.62 -5.72 31.68
C ASP A 39 -23.17 -5.64 32.17
N ILE A 40 -22.55 -4.47 31.97
CA ILE A 40 -21.16 -4.21 32.38
C ILE A 40 -21.11 -4.08 33.90
N SER A 41 -20.29 -4.91 34.54
CA SER A 41 -19.96 -4.81 35.96
C SER A 41 -18.50 -4.37 36.16
N PRO A 42 -18.08 -4.09 37.41
CA PRO A 42 -16.68 -3.81 37.70
C PRO A 42 -15.71 -4.92 37.27
N ARG A 43 -16.18 -6.17 37.07
CA ARG A 43 -15.33 -7.29 36.64
C ARG A 43 -14.89 -7.18 35.18
N GLU A 44 -15.65 -6.48 34.35
CA GLU A 44 -15.37 -6.33 32.91
C GLU A 44 -14.56 -5.06 32.60
N LEU A 45 -14.18 -4.28 33.60
CA LEU A 45 -13.55 -2.97 33.41
C LEU A 45 -12.22 -3.06 32.61
N ASP A 46 -11.38 -4.04 32.93
CA ASP A 46 -10.12 -4.28 32.19
C ASP A 46 -10.39 -4.63 30.72
N THR A 47 -11.42 -5.43 30.46
CA THR A 47 -11.83 -5.80 29.09
C THR A 47 -12.31 -4.57 28.31
N LEU A 48 -13.04 -3.65 28.95
CA LEU A 48 -13.47 -2.41 28.32
C LEU A 48 -12.29 -1.49 27.97
N PHE A 49 -11.25 -1.45 28.81
CA PHE A 49 -10.03 -0.71 28.46
C PHE A 49 -9.32 -1.34 27.26
N VAL A 50 -9.25 -2.67 27.18
CA VAL A 50 -8.74 -3.35 25.96
C VAL A 50 -9.57 -2.99 24.73
N VAL A 51 -10.90 -3.00 24.82
CA VAL A 51 -11.79 -2.58 23.72
C VAL A 51 -11.52 -1.13 23.32
N SER A 52 -11.31 -0.23 24.30
CA SER A 52 -11.01 1.18 24.03
C SER A 52 -9.71 1.34 23.26
N HIS A 53 -8.64 0.62 23.63
CA HIS A 53 -7.37 0.60 22.88
C HIS A 53 -7.56 0.04 21.46
N LEU A 54 -8.32 -1.03 21.29
CA LEU A 54 -8.64 -1.58 19.96
C LEU A 54 -9.43 -0.58 19.11
N LEU A 55 -10.37 0.17 19.69
CA LEU A 55 -11.11 1.21 18.98
C LEU A 55 -10.20 2.39 18.59
N GLN A 56 -9.22 2.75 19.41
CA GLN A 56 -8.21 3.73 19.01
C GLN A 56 -7.36 3.22 17.84
N ASP A 57 -6.91 1.96 17.88
CA ASP A 57 -6.14 1.36 16.80
C ASP A 57 -6.95 1.27 15.51
N PHE A 58 -8.24 0.97 15.63
CA PHE A 58 -9.19 1.04 14.52
C PHE A 58 -9.30 2.46 13.95
N ALA A 59 -9.36 3.48 14.81
CA ALA A 59 -9.43 4.87 14.39
C ALA A 59 -8.16 5.32 13.65
N ARG A 60 -6.98 4.83 14.07
CA ARG A 60 -5.69 5.04 13.37
C ARG A 60 -5.56 4.26 12.06
N GLY A 61 -6.47 3.32 11.81
CA GLY A 61 -6.38 2.38 10.70
C GLY A 61 -5.21 1.42 10.83
N ASP A 62 -4.96 0.97 12.06
CA ASP A 62 -3.97 -0.02 12.45
C ASP A 62 -4.58 -1.42 12.60
N ILE A 63 -5.89 -1.55 12.43
CA ILE A 63 -6.60 -2.83 12.41
C ILE A 63 -7.01 -3.16 10.97
N PRO A 64 -6.55 -4.29 10.41
CA PRO A 64 -7.06 -4.77 9.14
C PRO A 64 -8.49 -5.29 9.31
N LEU A 65 -9.38 -4.91 8.39
CA LEU A 65 -10.76 -5.40 8.32
C LEU A 65 -10.99 -6.33 7.13
N GLY A 66 -11.83 -7.33 7.35
CA GLY A 66 -12.24 -8.33 6.36
C GLY A 66 -11.78 -9.76 6.71
N GLY A 67 -12.26 -10.73 5.93
CA GLY A 67 -11.74 -12.09 5.74
C GLY A 67 -11.48 -13.02 6.94
N GLU A 68 -11.99 -14.26 6.88
CA GLU A 68 -11.15 -15.39 7.29
C GLU A 68 -9.95 -15.49 6.34
N LYS A 69 -8.81 -15.98 6.84
CA LYS A 69 -7.45 -16.21 6.25
C LYS A 69 -7.15 -15.91 4.76
N THR A 70 -8.10 -16.02 3.84
CA THR A 70 -7.91 -16.22 2.40
C THR A 70 -8.55 -15.20 1.45
N SER A 71 -9.24 -14.14 1.89
CA SER A 71 -9.72 -13.10 0.94
C SER A 71 -10.05 -11.73 1.56
N GLY A 72 -9.68 -10.67 0.83
CA GLY A 72 -10.25 -9.33 0.99
C GLY A 72 -10.00 -8.66 2.34
N PHE A 73 -8.74 -8.28 2.62
CA PHE A 73 -8.42 -7.39 3.72
C PHE A 73 -8.18 -5.97 3.22
N GLY A 74 -8.87 -5.02 3.84
CA GLY A 74 -8.63 -3.59 3.70
C GLY A 74 -8.13 -3.01 5.02
N TRP A 75 -7.37 -1.93 4.93
CA TRP A 75 -7.07 -1.09 6.08
C TRP A 75 -8.08 0.03 6.08
N VAL A 76 -8.86 0.14 7.15
CA VAL A 76 -9.83 1.23 7.29
C VAL A 76 -9.45 2.04 8.51
N ALA A 77 -9.49 3.36 8.39
CA ALA A 77 -9.48 4.25 9.54
C ALA A 77 -10.93 4.56 9.91
N GLY A 78 -11.26 4.42 11.19
CA GLY A 78 -12.56 4.78 11.73
C GLY A 78 -12.59 6.19 12.32
N GLN A 79 -13.78 6.74 12.48
CA GLN A 79 -14.02 7.88 13.36
C GLN A 79 -15.10 7.49 14.37
N LEU A 80 -14.81 7.59 15.66
CA LEU A 80 -15.82 7.42 16.69
C LEU A 80 -16.75 8.63 16.67
N LYS A 81 -18.01 8.40 16.28
CA LYS A 81 -19.00 9.47 16.11
C LYS A 81 -19.83 9.73 17.35
N GLN A 82 -20.10 8.70 18.13
CA GLN A 82 -20.96 8.82 19.30
C GLN A 82 -20.61 7.74 20.33
N VAL A 83 -20.64 8.13 21.61
CA VAL A 83 -20.70 7.23 22.75
C VAL A 83 -22.02 7.48 23.46
N ASP A 84 -22.73 6.42 23.77
CA ASP A 84 -23.97 6.47 24.54
C ASP A 84 -23.81 5.54 25.74
N TRP A 85 -23.89 6.12 26.95
CA TRP A 85 -23.74 5.39 28.20
C TRP A 85 -25.04 5.51 29.00
N LEU A 86 -25.54 4.37 29.46
CA LEU A 86 -26.72 4.27 30.30
C LEU A 86 -26.35 3.47 31.56
N THR A 87 -26.64 4.03 32.73
CA THR A 87 -26.40 3.38 34.02
C THR A 87 -27.52 3.68 35.00
N ALA A 88 -27.88 2.70 35.83
CA ALA A 88 -28.76 2.94 36.97
C ALA A 88 -28.00 3.55 38.16
N ASP A 89 -26.66 3.41 38.15
CA ASP A 89 -25.74 3.86 39.19
C ASP A 89 -24.74 4.88 38.61
N PRO A 90 -25.03 6.19 38.69
CA PRO A 90 -24.16 7.23 38.16
C PRO A 90 -22.86 7.38 38.96
N GLU A 91 -22.85 7.00 40.25
CA GLU A 91 -21.69 7.05 41.14
C GLU A 91 -20.91 5.72 41.17
N GLY A 92 -21.42 4.70 40.48
CA GLY A 92 -20.82 3.38 40.41
C GLY A 92 -19.40 3.38 39.84
N ALA A 93 -18.60 2.42 40.30
CA ALA A 93 -17.18 2.31 39.98
C ALA A 93 -16.88 2.31 38.47
N VAL A 94 -17.76 1.72 37.65
CA VAL A 94 -17.60 1.67 36.18
C VAL A 94 -17.79 3.06 35.56
N SER A 95 -18.87 3.77 35.92
CA SER A 95 -19.15 5.13 35.43
C SER A 95 -18.03 6.09 35.83
N ALA A 96 -17.57 6.00 37.09
CA ALA A 96 -16.49 6.83 37.61
C ALA A 96 -15.15 6.56 36.88
N ALA A 97 -14.85 5.30 36.56
CA ALA A 97 -13.62 4.93 35.88
C ALA A 97 -13.60 5.35 34.40
N LEU A 98 -14.73 5.26 33.69
CA LEU A 98 -14.83 5.58 32.27
C LEU A 98 -15.06 7.07 31.99
N PHE A 99 -15.79 7.76 32.85
CA PHE A 99 -16.29 9.12 32.60
C PHE A 99 -16.05 10.04 33.80
N SER A 100 -14.89 9.93 34.44
CA SER A 100 -14.52 10.75 35.60
C SER A 100 -14.81 12.24 35.36
N GLY A 101 -15.68 12.82 36.20
CA GLY A 101 -16.09 14.23 36.12
C GLY A 101 -17.19 14.57 35.10
N ALA A 102 -17.73 13.60 34.36
CA ALA A 102 -18.85 13.83 33.46
C ALA A 102 -20.20 13.90 34.21
N SER A 103 -21.06 14.85 33.83
CA SER A 103 -22.42 14.93 34.35
C SER A 103 -23.35 14.00 33.56
N LEU A 104 -24.06 13.11 34.24
CA LEU A 104 -25.09 12.27 33.63
C LEU A 104 -26.47 12.89 33.82
N ALA A 105 -27.29 12.88 32.77
CA ALA A 105 -28.67 13.37 32.83
C ALA A 105 -29.61 12.23 33.26
N GLN A 106 -30.44 12.47 34.28
CA GLN A 106 -31.46 11.50 34.69
C GLN A 106 -32.54 11.37 33.60
N GLN A 107 -32.86 10.13 33.22
CA GLN A 107 -33.88 9.74 32.26
C GLN A 107 -34.67 8.55 32.81
N GLY A 108 -35.73 8.86 33.59
CA GLY A 108 -36.52 7.85 34.29
C GLY A 108 -35.69 7.13 35.36
N ALA A 109 -35.64 5.80 35.30
CA ALA A 109 -34.84 4.96 36.19
C ALA A 109 -33.33 4.94 35.84
N TRP A 110 -32.94 5.54 34.72
CA TRP A 110 -31.58 5.52 34.21
C TRP A 110 -30.93 6.90 34.27
N HIS A 111 -29.61 6.93 34.23
CA HIS A 111 -28.80 8.10 33.97
C HIS A 111 -28.08 7.90 32.64
N ARG A 112 -28.06 8.94 31.82
CA ARG A 112 -27.50 8.89 30.46
C ARG A 112 -26.40 9.91 30.27
N LEU A 113 -25.31 9.48 29.64
CA LEU A 113 -24.30 10.35 29.06
C LEU A 113 -24.25 10.10 27.55
N GLN A 114 -24.27 11.18 26.77
CA GLN A 114 -24.10 11.11 25.33
C GLN A 114 -22.96 12.03 24.91
N LEU A 115 -21.91 11.45 24.34
CA LEU A 115 -20.77 12.16 23.76
C LEU A 115 -20.87 12.06 22.24
N LYS A 116 -20.52 13.14 21.52
CA LYS A 116 -20.54 13.19 20.06
C LYS A 116 -19.24 13.75 19.51
N ASP A 117 -18.90 13.30 18.30
CA ASP A 117 -17.76 13.77 17.50
C ASP A 117 -16.47 13.90 18.33
N GLU A 118 -15.98 15.13 18.54
CA GLU A 118 -14.71 15.37 19.25
C GLU A 118 -14.73 14.90 20.71
N ALA A 119 -15.84 15.12 21.43
CA ALA A 119 -15.98 14.64 22.80
C ALA A 119 -15.97 13.09 22.87
N ALA A 120 -16.54 12.43 21.85
CA ALA A 120 -16.48 10.97 21.74
C ALA A 120 -15.05 10.49 21.42
N ALA A 121 -14.33 11.19 20.55
CA ALA A 121 -12.93 10.87 20.25
C ALA A 121 -12.00 11.05 21.46
N GLN A 122 -12.19 12.12 22.24
CA GLN A 122 -11.44 12.38 23.47
C GLN A 122 -11.68 11.29 24.54
N PHE A 123 -12.91 10.76 24.64
CA PHE A 123 -13.19 9.63 25.52
C PHE A 123 -12.25 8.44 25.26
N LEU A 124 -12.02 8.09 23.99
CA LEU A 124 -11.10 7.00 23.67
C LEU A 124 -9.68 7.29 24.13
N GLN A 125 -9.20 8.53 24.02
CA GLN A 125 -7.84 8.91 24.39
C GLN A 125 -7.56 8.79 25.89
N ASN A 126 -8.60 8.84 26.72
CA ASN A 126 -8.51 8.74 28.17
C ASN A 126 -8.57 7.29 28.69
N ALA A 127 -8.47 6.29 27.81
CA ALA A 127 -8.44 4.89 28.21
C ALA A 127 -7.30 4.62 29.20
N GLN A 128 -7.58 3.88 30.27
CA GLN A 128 -6.57 3.54 31.26
C GLN A 128 -5.42 2.72 30.63
N PRO A 129 -4.18 2.90 31.11
CA PRO A 129 -3.05 2.08 30.70
C PRO A 129 -3.32 0.58 30.91
N LEU A 130 -2.90 -0.24 29.95
CA LEU A 130 -2.79 -1.68 30.15
C LEU A 130 -1.46 -2.00 30.83
N ASN A 131 -1.47 -2.98 31.72
CA ASN A 131 -0.25 -3.45 32.39
C ASN A 131 0.78 -3.93 31.35
N ALA A 132 1.96 -3.33 31.36
CA ALA A 132 3.03 -3.68 30.43
C ALA A 132 3.52 -5.11 30.69
N VAL A 133 3.43 -5.97 29.68
CA VAL A 133 4.05 -7.30 29.72
C VAL A 133 5.50 -7.16 29.27
N GLN A 134 6.46 -7.42 30.18
CA GLN A 134 7.88 -7.37 29.86
C GLN A 134 8.23 -8.38 28.74
N GLY A 135 8.95 -7.91 27.71
CA GLY A 135 9.40 -8.76 26.60
C GLY A 135 8.34 -9.07 25.54
N ALA A 136 7.11 -8.55 25.69
CA ALA A 136 6.08 -8.69 24.67
C ALA A 136 6.52 -8.05 23.34
N GLY A 137 6.33 -8.79 22.25
CA GLY A 137 6.39 -8.25 20.89
C GLY A 137 7.75 -8.25 20.18
N LYS A 138 8.85 -8.80 20.74
CA LYS A 138 10.14 -8.84 20.01
C LYS A 138 10.19 -9.88 18.89
N LYS A 139 9.49 -11.01 19.04
CA LYS A 139 9.49 -12.09 18.04
C LYS A 139 8.22 -12.03 17.21
N ALA A 140 8.34 -12.26 15.90
CA ALA A 140 7.19 -12.38 15.03
C ALA A 140 6.31 -13.57 15.47
N PRO A 141 5.00 -13.37 15.75
CA PRO A 141 4.11 -14.44 16.15
C PRO A 141 3.90 -15.42 14.99
N ARG A 142 3.95 -16.72 15.26
CA ARG A 142 3.71 -17.76 14.25
C ARG A 142 2.42 -18.51 14.55
N ALA A 143 1.63 -18.74 13.51
CA ALA A 143 0.46 -19.60 13.59
C ALA A 143 0.89 -21.08 13.73
N SER A 144 -0.04 -21.96 14.13
CA SER A 144 0.20 -23.41 14.17
C SER A 144 0.64 -24.01 12.83
N ALA A 145 0.23 -23.37 11.73
CA ALA A 145 0.62 -23.69 10.36
C ALA A 145 2.05 -23.21 10.00
N GLY A 146 2.74 -22.48 10.87
CA GLY A 146 4.14 -22.07 10.70
C GLY A 146 4.37 -20.69 10.06
N PHE A 147 3.35 -20.11 9.42
CA PHE A 147 3.42 -18.75 8.88
C PHE A 147 3.37 -17.67 9.97
N ILE A 148 3.88 -16.47 9.69
CA ILE A 148 3.80 -15.32 10.60
C ILE A 148 2.35 -14.80 10.62
N SER A 149 1.74 -14.85 11.81
CA SER A 149 0.33 -14.51 12.00
C SER A 149 0.08 -13.02 11.87
N HIS A 150 -1.07 -12.64 11.32
CA HIS A 150 -1.62 -11.28 11.35
C HIS A 150 -2.58 -11.05 12.54
N ARG A 151 -2.90 -12.10 13.31
CA ARG A 151 -3.88 -12.04 14.41
C ARG A 151 -3.30 -11.58 15.75
N ALA A 152 -2.00 -11.39 15.81
CA ALA A 152 -1.29 -10.98 17.00
C ALA A 152 -0.19 -10.01 16.60
N PHE A 153 0.20 -9.14 17.53
CA PHE A 153 1.27 -8.18 17.32
C PHE A 153 2.59 -8.70 17.90
N GLY A 154 3.67 -8.44 17.17
CA GLY A 154 5.05 -8.67 17.58
C GLY A 154 6.01 -8.29 16.46
N GLY A 155 7.20 -8.87 16.48
CA GLY A 155 8.31 -8.52 15.58
C GLY A 155 8.48 -7.00 15.37
N ASN A 156 9.00 -6.64 14.22
CA ASN A 156 9.05 -5.26 13.78
C ASN A 156 7.73 -4.87 13.10
N SER A 157 7.04 -3.90 13.65
CA SER A 157 5.81 -3.32 13.08
C SER A 157 5.97 -1.82 13.02
N GLY A 158 5.40 -1.16 12.01
CA GLY A 158 5.63 0.27 11.83
C GLY A 158 5.06 0.85 10.56
N MET A 159 5.52 2.06 10.26
CA MET A 159 5.13 2.82 9.09
C MET A 159 6.35 3.49 8.46
N LEU A 160 6.50 3.31 7.14
CA LEU A 160 7.43 4.08 6.32
C LEU A 160 6.63 5.15 5.59
N PHE A 161 7.00 6.40 5.79
CA PHE A 161 6.53 7.49 4.96
C PHE A 161 7.55 7.70 3.84
N VAL A 162 7.07 7.76 2.61
CA VAL A 162 7.95 7.70 1.43
C VAL A 162 7.60 8.82 0.48
N GLU A 163 8.63 9.55 0.04
CA GLU A 163 8.57 10.46 -1.09
C GLU A 163 9.08 9.72 -2.33
N ALA A 164 8.29 9.75 -3.40
CA ALA A 164 8.69 9.34 -4.73
C ALA A 164 9.03 10.57 -5.57
N GLU A 165 10.23 10.60 -6.13
CA GLU A 165 10.69 11.63 -7.07
C GLU A 165 10.82 11.00 -8.46
N LEU A 166 10.11 11.53 -9.45
CA LEU A 166 10.23 11.04 -10.82
C LEU A 166 11.52 11.52 -11.46
N LEU A 167 12.35 10.60 -11.95
CA LEU A 167 13.60 10.91 -12.66
C LEU A 167 13.38 11.05 -14.16
N THR A 168 12.39 10.35 -14.71
CA THR A 168 11.98 10.51 -16.11
C THR A 168 10.45 10.64 -16.19
N PRO A 169 9.91 11.20 -17.28
CA PRO A 169 8.48 11.23 -17.51
C PRO A 169 7.86 9.85 -17.25
N THR A 170 6.82 9.81 -16.42
CA THR A 170 6.21 8.57 -15.97
C THR A 170 4.75 8.55 -16.37
N SER A 171 4.32 7.45 -17.00
CA SER A 171 2.91 7.21 -17.27
C SER A 171 2.47 5.90 -16.64
N VAL A 172 1.51 5.98 -15.72
CA VAL A 172 0.73 4.82 -15.30
C VAL A 172 -0.66 5.05 -15.85
N ARG A 173 -1.14 4.16 -16.72
CA ARG A 173 -2.40 4.32 -17.41
C ARG A 173 -3.56 4.38 -16.42
N GLU A 174 -4.47 5.30 -16.67
CA GLU A 174 -5.75 5.37 -15.95
C GLU A 174 -6.58 4.09 -16.05
N SER A 175 -7.51 3.92 -15.11
CA SER A 175 -8.38 2.75 -15.05
C SER A 175 -9.62 2.92 -15.94
N GLY A 176 -10.05 1.83 -16.57
CA GLY A 176 -11.28 1.80 -17.37
C GLY A 176 -11.08 2.34 -18.79
N GLN A 177 -11.95 3.27 -19.18
CA GLN A 177 -12.03 3.83 -20.55
C GLN A 177 -10.89 4.82 -20.84
N PRO A 178 -10.47 4.98 -22.10
CA PRO A 178 -9.54 6.04 -22.48
C PRO A 178 -10.16 7.41 -22.19
N SER A 179 -9.34 8.39 -21.78
CA SER A 179 -9.80 9.78 -21.65
C SER A 179 -10.13 10.41 -23.00
N PHE A 180 -9.47 9.97 -24.07
CA PHE A 180 -9.70 10.49 -25.41
C PHE A 180 -9.75 9.34 -26.42
N THR A 181 -10.68 9.42 -27.37
CA THR A 181 -10.76 8.49 -28.49
C THR A 181 -11.04 9.29 -29.75
N THR A 182 -10.34 8.97 -30.82
CA THR A 182 -10.62 9.47 -32.17
C THR A 182 -10.56 8.32 -33.17
N THR A 183 -11.01 8.55 -34.39
CA THR A 183 -10.95 7.57 -35.48
C THR A 183 -9.98 8.06 -36.54
N LEU A 184 -8.97 7.25 -36.86
CA LEU A 184 -8.01 7.52 -37.92
C LEU A 184 -8.01 6.34 -38.90
N ASN A 185 -8.24 6.61 -40.18
CA ASN A 185 -8.34 5.58 -41.23
C ASN A 185 -9.35 4.45 -40.93
N GLY A 186 -10.43 4.77 -40.21
CA GLY A 186 -11.46 3.81 -39.79
C GLY A 186 -11.10 2.99 -38.54
N GLU A 187 -9.93 3.21 -37.93
CA GLU A 187 -9.51 2.54 -36.70
C GLU A 187 -9.59 3.48 -35.49
N PRO A 188 -10.02 3.00 -34.31
CA PRO A 188 -10.04 3.80 -33.10
C PRO A 188 -8.62 3.98 -32.55
N VAL A 189 -8.22 5.22 -32.33
CA VAL A 189 -6.97 5.61 -31.65
C VAL A 189 -7.31 6.23 -30.30
N ASN A 190 -6.65 5.73 -29.26
CA ASN A 190 -6.96 6.09 -27.88
C ASN A 190 -5.83 6.90 -27.25
N GLY A 191 -6.18 8.01 -26.62
CA GLY A 191 -5.32 8.82 -25.76
C GLY A 191 -5.59 8.50 -24.29
N TRP A 192 -4.55 8.06 -23.58
CA TRP A 192 -4.64 7.68 -22.18
C TRP A 192 -4.09 8.78 -21.27
N ASP A 193 -4.89 9.26 -20.32
CA ASP A 193 -4.36 10.14 -19.27
C ASP A 193 -3.59 9.32 -18.22
N PHE A 194 -2.78 10.02 -17.41
CA PHE A 194 -2.15 9.46 -16.24
C PHE A 194 -3.21 9.05 -15.20
N PHE A 195 -2.93 8.01 -14.42
CA PHE A 195 -3.82 7.53 -13.37
C PHE A 195 -4.23 8.64 -12.41
N SER A 196 -5.53 8.84 -12.31
CA SER A 196 -6.15 9.72 -11.33
C SER A 196 -7.16 8.95 -10.48
N MET A 197 -7.44 9.48 -9.29
CA MET A 197 -8.48 8.98 -8.40
C MET A 197 -9.86 9.40 -8.94
N SER A 198 -10.27 8.81 -10.06
CA SER A 198 -11.48 9.18 -10.80
C SER A 198 -12.23 7.96 -11.34
N PRO A 199 -13.56 8.04 -11.52
CA PRO A 199 -14.35 6.92 -12.05
C PRO A 199 -13.78 6.28 -13.33
N PRO A 200 -14.03 4.98 -13.55
CA PRO A 200 -13.50 4.25 -14.71
C PRO A 200 -14.14 4.69 -16.04
N ALA A 201 -15.35 5.26 -16.01
CA ALA A 201 -16.02 5.79 -17.18
C ALA A 201 -15.63 7.26 -17.40
N ALA A 202 -15.26 7.59 -18.63
CA ALA A 202 -14.62 8.88 -18.97
C ALA A 202 -15.56 10.09 -18.78
N GLU A 203 -16.87 9.89 -18.84
CA GLU A 203 -17.89 10.92 -18.69
C GLU A 203 -18.11 11.40 -17.23
N TYR A 204 -17.84 10.56 -16.22
CA TYR A 204 -18.06 10.91 -14.79
C TYR A 204 -16.83 11.48 -14.09
N ARG A 205 -15.90 11.98 -14.90
CA ARG A 205 -14.50 12.04 -14.54
C ARG A 205 -14.20 13.55 -14.41
N PRO A 206 -13.90 14.07 -13.21
CA PRO A 206 -13.85 15.53 -12.97
C PRO A 206 -12.75 16.21 -13.78
N GLU A 207 -12.94 17.49 -14.14
CA GLU A 207 -11.90 18.29 -14.82
C GLU A 207 -10.62 18.40 -13.97
N GLU A 208 -10.77 18.71 -12.68
CA GLU A 208 -9.69 18.70 -11.72
C GLU A 208 -9.36 17.26 -11.27
N ARG A 209 -8.24 16.75 -11.77
CA ARG A 209 -7.78 15.39 -11.51
C ARG A 209 -6.88 15.33 -10.27
N LYS A 210 -7.14 14.35 -9.40
CA LYS A 210 -6.21 13.96 -8.33
C LYS A 210 -5.32 12.81 -8.80
N TYR A 211 -4.16 13.16 -9.34
CA TYR A 211 -3.20 12.18 -9.85
C TYR A 211 -2.46 11.44 -8.75
N ALA A 212 -2.22 10.15 -8.97
CA ALA A 212 -1.48 9.33 -8.02
C ALA A 212 -0.75 8.16 -8.69
N LEU A 213 0.36 7.69 -8.11
CA LEU A 213 0.86 6.35 -8.43
C LEU A 213 -0.08 5.32 -7.76
N PRO A 214 -0.63 4.35 -8.51
CA PRO A 214 -1.50 3.34 -7.93
C PRO A 214 -0.79 2.48 -6.90
N SER A 215 -1.48 2.17 -5.80
CA SER A 215 -0.99 1.28 -4.75
C SER A 215 -0.57 -0.09 -5.27
N LYS A 216 -1.34 -0.71 -6.18
CA LYS A 216 -0.96 -2.01 -6.78
C LYS A 216 0.28 -1.89 -7.67
N SER A 217 0.47 -0.78 -8.37
CA SER A 217 1.67 -0.56 -9.20
C SER A 217 2.92 -0.43 -8.34
N LEU A 218 2.84 0.36 -7.26
CA LEU A 218 3.91 0.47 -6.26
C LEU A 218 4.19 -0.87 -5.59
N ARG A 219 3.15 -1.59 -5.16
CA ARG A 219 3.29 -2.93 -4.58
C ARG A 219 3.94 -3.92 -5.54
N GLY A 220 3.52 -3.95 -6.80
CA GLY A 220 4.09 -4.83 -7.81
C GLY A 220 5.56 -4.53 -8.08
N MET A 221 5.92 -3.24 -8.16
CA MET A 221 7.30 -2.79 -8.31
C MET A 221 8.18 -3.20 -7.12
N LEU A 222 7.77 -2.88 -5.90
CA LEU A 222 8.52 -3.21 -4.69
C LEU A 222 8.59 -4.73 -4.46
N ARG A 223 7.47 -5.46 -4.67
CA ARG A 223 7.45 -6.93 -4.58
C ARG A 223 8.43 -7.57 -5.54
N HIS A 224 8.54 -7.05 -6.76
CA HIS A 224 9.44 -7.58 -7.78
C HIS A 224 10.91 -7.41 -7.38
N ILE A 225 11.30 -6.23 -6.92
CA ILE A 225 12.67 -5.99 -6.43
C ILE A 225 12.95 -6.82 -5.17
N TYR A 226 11.99 -6.88 -4.24
CA TYR A 226 12.12 -7.69 -3.02
C TYR A 226 12.34 -9.17 -3.36
N ALA A 227 11.63 -9.73 -4.34
CA ALA A 227 11.80 -11.12 -4.75
C ALA A 227 13.21 -11.44 -5.23
N ILE A 228 13.87 -10.49 -5.87
CA ILE A 228 15.25 -10.61 -6.32
C ILE A 228 16.19 -10.44 -5.12
N ALA A 229 15.91 -9.46 -4.25
CA ALA A 229 16.69 -9.21 -3.04
C ALA A 229 16.65 -10.39 -2.04
N SER A 230 15.56 -11.16 -2.01
CA SER A 230 15.33 -12.29 -1.13
C SER A 230 15.42 -13.66 -1.83
N ASP A 231 15.95 -13.70 -3.05
CA ASP A 231 16.14 -14.90 -3.87
C ASP A 231 14.91 -15.84 -3.98
N SER A 232 13.70 -15.26 -4.06
CA SER A 232 12.42 -15.99 -4.06
C SER A 232 12.08 -16.59 -5.43
N SER A 233 13.00 -17.36 -5.99
CA SER A 233 12.90 -17.96 -7.33
C SER A 233 12.06 -19.24 -7.35
N VAL A 234 11.92 -19.88 -6.19
CA VAL A 234 11.14 -21.10 -5.99
C VAL A 234 9.73 -20.73 -5.54
N ASP A 235 8.73 -21.22 -6.27
CA ASP A 235 7.32 -21.04 -5.92
C ASP A 235 6.99 -21.67 -4.56
N SER A 236 6.12 -21.01 -3.79
CA SER A 236 5.63 -21.56 -2.52
C SER A 236 4.71 -22.76 -2.77
N PRO A 237 5.03 -23.97 -2.27
CA PRO A 237 4.19 -25.15 -2.50
C PRO A 237 2.91 -25.16 -1.66
N ASN A 238 2.92 -24.55 -0.47
CA ASN A 238 1.78 -24.46 0.44
C ASN A 238 2.01 -23.36 1.49
N ILE A 239 0.94 -23.01 2.22
CA ILE A 239 0.94 -21.95 3.24
C ILE A 239 1.95 -22.17 4.40
N ASN A 240 2.39 -23.41 4.63
CA ASN A 240 3.36 -23.74 5.68
C ASN A 240 4.81 -23.57 5.20
N LYS A 241 5.03 -23.39 3.89
CA LYS A 241 6.34 -23.30 3.24
C LYS A 241 6.33 -22.15 2.22
N LEU A 242 6.18 -20.93 2.71
CA LEU A 242 6.21 -19.74 1.87
C LEU A 242 7.64 -19.31 1.58
N ASN A 243 7.93 -18.90 0.34
CA ASN A 243 9.14 -18.16 0.05
C ASN A 243 9.07 -16.76 0.72
N PRO A 244 10.21 -16.06 0.90
CA PRO A 244 10.23 -14.77 1.60
C PRO A 244 9.29 -13.71 1.00
N THR A 245 9.15 -13.66 -0.32
CA THR A 245 8.26 -12.69 -0.99
C THR A 245 6.80 -12.97 -0.72
N ASP A 246 6.39 -14.24 -0.79
CA ASP A 246 5.04 -14.70 -0.54
C ASP A 246 4.65 -14.53 0.93
N SER A 247 5.59 -14.76 1.85
CA SER A 247 5.42 -14.51 3.29
C SER A 247 5.15 -13.03 3.61
N LEU A 248 5.84 -12.11 2.92
CA LEU A 248 5.75 -10.67 3.19
C LEU A 248 4.64 -9.99 2.38
N PHE A 249 4.55 -10.26 1.08
CA PHE A 249 3.59 -9.61 0.19
C PHE A 249 2.31 -10.41 0.01
N GLY A 250 2.17 -11.59 0.63
CA GLY A 250 0.97 -12.42 0.56
C GLY A 250 1.01 -13.41 -0.60
N TRP A 251 0.17 -14.43 -0.52
CA TRP A 251 0.18 -15.56 -1.44
C TRP A 251 -1.20 -16.21 -1.56
N VAL A 252 -1.50 -16.71 -2.76
CA VAL A 252 -2.72 -17.47 -3.05
C VAL A 252 -2.29 -18.73 -3.80
N GLY A 253 -2.45 -19.87 -3.14
CA GLY A 253 -2.18 -21.21 -3.64
C GLY A 253 -3.41 -21.93 -4.17
N ARG A 254 -3.26 -23.24 -4.33
CA ARG A 254 -4.33 -24.14 -4.79
C ARG A 254 -4.91 -24.91 -3.61
N GLY A 255 -6.24 -24.96 -3.51
CA GLY A 255 -6.96 -25.70 -2.47
C GLY A 255 -7.50 -24.79 -1.35
N GLN A 256 -8.36 -25.37 -0.50
CA GLN A 256 -8.98 -24.64 0.60
C GLN A 256 -7.95 -24.18 1.62
N ASN A 257 -8.11 -22.98 2.17
CA ASN A 257 -7.23 -22.42 3.20
C ASN A 257 -5.75 -22.27 2.76
N GLN A 258 -5.48 -22.23 1.46
CA GLN A 258 -4.14 -22.02 0.89
C GLN A 258 -3.96 -20.58 0.43
N ALA A 259 -4.27 -19.61 1.28
CA ALA A 259 -3.95 -18.22 1.00
C ALA A 259 -3.61 -17.46 2.29
N ILE A 260 -2.83 -16.42 2.13
CA ILE A 260 -2.41 -15.54 3.21
C ILE A 260 -2.30 -14.10 2.72
N ALA A 261 -2.78 -13.17 3.52
CA ALA A 261 -2.59 -11.75 3.28
C ALA A 261 -1.12 -11.35 3.41
N GLY A 262 -0.69 -10.38 2.62
CA GLY A 262 0.63 -9.78 2.80
C GLY A 262 0.70 -9.00 4.08
N ARG A 263 1.88 -8.99 4.71
CA ARG A 263 2.24 -8.24 5.91
C ARG A 263 2.70 -6.80 5.66
N VAL A 264 2.46 -6.32 4.44
CA VAL A 264 2.72 -4.95 3.99
C VAL A 264 1.51 -4.38 3.26
N SER A 265 1.17 -3.14 3.57
CA SER A 265 0.14 -2.36 2.91
C SER A 265 0.75 -1.08 2.35
N ILE A 266 0.43 -0.74 1.10
CA ILE A 266 1.02 0.39 0.39
C ILE A 266 -0.12 1.28 -0.09
N ASN A 267 -0.08 2.55 0.30
CA ASN A 267 -1.08 3.53 -0.11
C ASN A 267 -0.84 4.04 -1.54
N PHE A 268 -1.83 4.72 -2.10
CA PHE A 268 -1.64 5.53 -3.31
C PHE A 268 -0.61 6.63 -3.03
N ALA A 269 0.28 6.91 -3.99
CA ALA A 269 1.19 8.04 -3.88
C ALA A 269 0.62 9.26 -4.58
N HIS A 270 0.13 10.22 -3.81
CA HIS A 270 -0.50 11.42 -4.35
C HIS A 270 0.54 12.43 -4.78
N PHE A 271 0.40 12.96 -6.00
CA PHE A 271 1.21 14.07 -6.49
C PHE A 271 0.68 15.40 -5.98
N GLN A 272 1.59 16.33 -5.71
CA GLN A 272 1.25 17.73 -5.45
C GLN A 272 1.35 18.50 -6.76
N GLN A 273 0.20 18.83 -7.37
CA GLN A 273 0.08 19.66 -8.58
C GLN A 273 1.12 19.31 -9.67
N PRO A 274 1.12 18.06 -10.19
CA PRO A 274 2.12 17.66 -11.17
C PRO A 274 1.93 18.38 -12.50
N GLU A 275 3.03 18.68 -13.18
CA GLU A 275 3.02 19.01 -14.61
C GLU A 275 2.86 17.73 -15.43
N LEU A 276 2.03 17.78 -16.47
CA LEU A 276 1.82 16.67 -17.39
C LEU A 276 2.07 17.09 -18.82
N ALA A 277 2.66 16.20 -19.60
CA ALA A 277 2.84 16.37 -21.03
C ALA A 277 2.29 15.16 -21.79
N TRP A 278 1.75 15.41 -22.98
CA TRP A 278 1.40 14.35 -23.91
C TRP A 278 2.64 13.81 -24.60
N TYR A 279 2.65 12.50 -24.83
CA TYR A 279 3.68 11.83 -25.59
C TYR A 279 3.06 10.94 -26.66
N LYS A 280 3.73 10.93 -27.81
CA LYS A 280 3.55 9.95 -28.88
C LYS A 280 4.79 9.12 -28.99
N VAL A 281 4.64 7.79 -28.92
CA VAL A 281 5.73 6.84 -29.17
C VAL A 281 5.33 5.89 -30.30
N PRO A 282 6.27 5.48 -31.17
CA PRO A 282 5.97 4.58 -32.27
C PRO A 282 5.61 3.17 -31.77
N TYR A 283 4.75 2.47 -32.51
CA TYR A 283 4.41 1.06 -32.28
C TYR A 283 4.60 0.24 -33.56
N PRO A 284 5.22 -0.96 -33.53
CA PRO A 284 5.81 -1.60 -32.36
C PRO A 284 7.17 -0.99 -31.98
N TYR A 285 7.39 -0.89 -30.67
CA TYR A 285 8.55 -0.22 -30.06
C TYR A 285 9.66 -1.17 -29.60
N GLY A 286 9.46 -2.49 -29.73
CA GLY A 286 10.35 -3.52 -29.19
C GLY A 286 11.72 -3.59 -29.87
N GLU A 287 11.89 -2.94 -31.02
CA GLU A 287 13.11 -2.98 -31.82
C GLU A 287 14.20 -2.03 -31.31
N TRP A 288 13.89 -1.14 -30.37
CA TRP A 288 14.83 -0.14 -29.86
C TRP A 288 15.53 -0.61 -28.59
N ARG A 289 16.86 -0.41 -28.54
CA ARG A 289 17.72 -0.77 -27.41
C ARG A 289 18.67 0.36 -27.08
N PHE A 290 18.98 0.54 -25.80
CA PHE A 290 19.92 1.54 -25.33
C PHE A 290 21.15 0.84 -24.76
N SER A 291 22.21 0.76 -25.56
CA SER A 291 23.44 0.06 -25.21
C SER A 291 24.65 0.91 -25.58
N GLY A 292 25.69 0.91 -24.73
CA GLY A 292 26.89 1.70 -24.96
C GLY A 292 26.65 3.21 -25.03
N GLY A 293 25.60 3.71 -24.35
CA GLY A 293 25.24 5.12 -24.36
C GLY A 293 24.47 5.59 -25.60
N GLN A 294 24.05 4.67 -26.49
CA GLN A 294 23.36 5.00 -27.74
C GLN A 294 22.11 4.17 -27.95
N TRP A 295 21.11 4.80 -28.58
CA TRP A 295 19.91 4.13 -29.08
C TRP A 295 20.19 3.46 -30.41
N THR A 296 19.95 2.15 -30.49
CA THR A 296 20.13 1.36 -31.71
C THR A 296 18.83 0.63 -32.05
N LYS A 297 18.54 0.51 -33.35
CA LYS A 297 17.41 -0.26 -33.86
C LYS A 297 17.88 -1.64 -34.27
N SER A 298 17.22 -2.67 -33.75
CA SER A 298 17.43 -4.07 -34.11
C SER A 298 16.11 -4.60 -34.69
N PRO A 299 15.95 -4.63 -36.03
CA PRO A 299 14.74 -5.12 -36.68
C PRO A 299 14.39 -6.54 -36.23
N GLY A 300 13.12 -6.79 -35.89
CA GLY A 300 12.67 -8.07 -35.32
C GLY A 300 13.17 -8.36 -33.90
N GLY A 301 13.90 -7.42 -33.28
CA GLY A 301 14.39 -7.52 -31.92
C GLY A 301 13.29 -7.33 -30.87
N SER A 302 13.58 -7.78 -29.66
CA SER A 302 12.81 -7.43 -28.45
C SER A 302 13.54 -6.39 -27.60
N ALA A 303 12.76 -5.67 -26.78
CA ALA A 303 13.24 -4.64 -25.87
C ALA A 303 14.33 -5.19 -24.95
N GLU A 304 15.34 -4.36 -24.68
CA GLU A 304 16.43 -4.74 -23.81
C GLU A 304 15.95 -5.03 -22.39
N LYS A 305 16.38 -6.17 -21.86
CA LYS A 305 16.03 -6.64 -20.53
C LYS A 305 17.20 -7.41 -19.94
N THR A 306 17.48 -7.19 -18.66
CA THR A 306 18.33 -8.09 -17.90
C THR A 306 17.47 -9.18 -17.27
N ILE A 307 17.88 -10.43 -17.40
CA ILE A 307 17.24 -11.56 -16.72
C ILE A 307 18.16 -12.02 -15.59
N VAL A 308 17.71 -11.85 -14.36
CA VAL A 308 18.43 -12.28 -13.15
C VAL A 308 18.07 -13.74 -12.86
N LYS A 309 19.09 -14.60 -12.75
CA LYS A 309 18.96 -16.04 -12.49
C LYS A 309 17.94 -16.77 -13.40
N ASN A 310 17.82 -16.34 -14.65
CA ASN A 310 16.83 -16.89 -15.61
C ASN A 310 15.35 -16.76 -15.18
N THR A 311 15.05 -15.99 -14.13
CA THR A 311 13.70 -15.89 -13.54
C THR A 311 13.16 -14.47 -13.65
N TRP A 312 13.90 -13.48 -13.15
CA TRP A 312 13.36 -12.13 -12.98
C TRP A 312 13.84 -11.18 -14.06
N ARG A 313 12.88 -10.53 -14.72
CA ARG A 313 13.14 -9.50 -15.72
C ARG A 313 13.29 -8.12 -15.07
N ILE A 314 14.37 -7.42 -15.36
CA ILE A 314 14.55 -5.99 -15.03
C ILE A 314 14.78 -5.22 -16.34
N PHE A 315 14.18 -4.04 -16.42
CA PHE A 315 14.42 -3.09 -17.51
C PHE A 315 15.46 -2.08 -17.05
N PRO A 316 16.57 -1.90 -17.79
CA PRO A 316 17.58 -0.92 -17.43
C PRO A 316 17.02 0.51 -17.50
N HIS A 317 17.62 1.42 -16.74
CA HIS A 317 17.40 2.85 -16.93
C HIS A 317 18.03 3.29 -18.26
N ALA A 318 17.42 4.26 -18.93
CA ALA A 318 17.93 4.81 -20.19
C ALA A 318 17.34 6.22 -20.34
N PRO A 319 18.04 7.16 -21.01
CA PRO A 319 17.46 8.42 -21.45
C PRO A 319 16.20 8.18 -22.28
N ILE A 320 15.33 9.17 -22.41
CA ILE A 320 14.14 9.04 -23.26
C ILE A 320 14.53 8.72 -24.71
N TYR A 321 13.85 7.75 -25.30
CA TYR A 321 14.04 7.39 -26.70
C TYR A 321 13.83 8.61 -27.62
N PRO A 322 14.78 8.97 -28.50
CA PRO A 322 14.70 10.20 -29.32
C PRO A 322 13.47 10.29 -30.24
N GLY A 323 12.86 9.17 -30.60
CA GLY A 323 11.63 9.16 -31.40
C GLY A 323 10.35 9.30 -30.56
N ALA A 324 10.45 9.43 -29.24
CA ALA A 324 9.34 9.82 -28.40
C ALA A 324 9.08 11.33 -28.57
N GLN A 325 7.93 11.68 -29.11
CA GLN A 325 7.56 13.05 -29.40
C GLN A 325 6.66 13.59 -28.29
N GLN A 326 7.07 14.69 -27.67
CA GLN A 326 6.19 15.43 -26.78
C GLN A 326 5.17 16.21 -27.63
N LEU A 327 3.90 16.15 -27.25
CA LEU A 327 2.80 16.83 -27.92
C LEU A 327 2.20 17.90 -26.99
N ALA A 328 1.62 18.96 -27.58
CA ALA A 328 0.89 19.97 -26.82
C ALA A 328 -0.49 19.46 -26.36
N SER A 329 -1.14 18.64 -27.19
CA SER A 329 -2.47 18.09 -26.93
C SER A 329 -2.60 16.67 -27.51
N PHE A 330 -3.72 16.00 -27.26
CA PHE A 330 -4.02 14.71 -27.90
C PHE A 330 -4.40 14.93 -29.36
N GLU A 331 -3.43 14.74 -30.26
CA GLU A 331 -3.60 14.82 -31.71
C GLU A 331 -3.07 13.54 -32.34
N ALA A 332 -3.97 12.59 -32.61
CA ALA A 332 -3.60 11.32 -33.23
C ALA A 332 -3.42 11.48 -34.74
N ASP A 333 -2.21 11.15 -35.21
CA ASP A 333 -1.80 11.22 -36.61
C ASP A 333 -1.32 9.87 -37.16
N SER A 334 -1.27 8.82 -36.33
CA SER A 334 -0.90 7.46 -36.71
C SER A 334 -1.64 6.42 -35.86
N VAL A 335 -2.12 5.36 -36.52
CA VAL A 335 -2.65 4.16 -35.83
C VAL A 335 -1.53 3.27 -35.27
N GLN A 336 -0.30 3.47 -35.75
CA GLN A 336 0.91 2.76 -35.33
C GLN A 336 1.70 3.57 -34.28
N ALA A 337 0.98 4.15 -33.32
CA ALA A 337 1.58 4.89 -32.23
C ALA A 337 0.76 4.74 -30.94
N SER A 338 1.43 4.90 -29.81
CA SER A 338 0.82 4.98 -28.48
C SER A 338 0.81 6.43 -28.03
N TYR A 339 -0.36 6.91 -27.61
CA TYR A 339 -0.59 8.28 -27.15
C TYR A 339 -0.97 8.27 -25.68
N PHE A 340 -0.19 8.94 -24.85
CA PHE A 340 -0.42 8.97 -23.41
C PHE A 340 0.08 10.26 -22.78
N ARG A 341 -0.55 10.66 -21.66
CA ARG A 341 0.02 11.67 -20.77
C ARG A 341 0.96 11.01 -19.78
N ALA A 342 2.06 11.70 -19.54
CA ALA A 342 3.00 11.36 -18.48
C ALA A 342 3.12 12.56 -17.55
N ILE A 343 3.33 12.28 -16.27
CA ILE A 343 3.79 13.30 -15.33
C ILE A 343 5.28 13.53 -15.60
N SER A 344 5.67 14.81 -15.68
CA SER A 344 7.04 15.25 -15.97
C SER A 344 8.03 14.79 -14.90
N ALA A 345 9.31 14.72 -15.28
CA ALA A 345 10.41 14.50 -14.34
C ALA A 345 10.47 15.63 -13.29
N GLY A 346 11.00 15.34 -12.10
CA GLY A 346 11.07 16.23 -10.95
C GLY A 346 9.79 16.28 -10.11
N ALA A 347 8.65 15.79 -10.62
CA ALA A 347 7.43 15.71 -9.84
C ALA A 347 7.58 14.76 -8.66
N LYS A 348 6.98 15.16 -7.53
CA LYS A 348 7.03 14.43 -6.26
C LYS A 348 5.65 13.90 -5.87
N ALA A 349 5.64 12.67 -5.35
CA ALA A 349 4.46 12.07 -4.77
C ALA A 349 4.76 11.51 -3.38
N SER A 350 3.79 11.51 -2.48
CA SER A 350 3.95 11.01 -1.11
C SER A 350 2.98 9.86 -0.82
N PHE A 351 3.47 8.82 -0.15
CA PHE A 351 2.67 7.69 0.30
C PHE A 351 3.22 7.11 1.61
N ALA A 352 2.46 6.18 2.18
CA ALA A 352 2.88 5.40 3.33
C ALA A 352 2.88 3.90 3.02
N ILE A 353 3.81 3.19 3.65
CA ILE A 353 3.90 1.74 3.69
C ILE A 353 3.73 1.31 5.14
N ARG A 354 2.65 0.60 5.45
CA ARG A 354 2.44 -0.02 6.75
C ARG A 354 2.96 -1.45 6.71
N PHE A 355 3.64 -1.89 7.76
CA PHE A 355 4.16 -3.24 7.88
C PHE A 355 4.00 -3.79 9.29
N TRP A 356 3.87 -5.12 9.42
CA TRP A 356 3.63 -5.75 10.72
C TRP A 356 4.34 -7.09 10.86
N ASN A 357 4.83 -7.34 12.08
CA ASN A 357 5.44 -8.61 12.48
C ASN A 357 6.62 -9.02 11.57
N LEU A 358 7.41 -8.08 11.07
CA LEU A 358 8.59 -8.38 10.26
C LEU A 358 9.71 -8.93 11.15
N GLU A 359 10.38 -9.96 10.66
CA GLU A 359 11.69 -10.34 11.20
C GLU A 359 12.75 -9.31 10.79
N ASP A 360 13.87 -9.23 11.50
CA ASP A 360 14.90 -8.21 11.24
C ASP A 360 15.40 -8.25 9.79
N GLU A 361 15.65 -9.44 9.27
CA GLU A 361 16.11 -9.62 7.89
C GLU A 361 15.04 -9.21 6.86
N GLU A 362 13.76 -9.40 7.17
CA GLU A 362 12.65 -8.94 6.33
C GLU A 362 12.56 -7.41 6.33
N LEU A 363 12.73 -6.77 7.49
CA LEU A 363 12.76 -5.32 7.60
C LEU A 363 13.97 -4.73 6.86
N GLN A 364 15.15 -5.33 7.00
CA GLN A 364 16.35 -4.89 6.26
C GLN A 364 16.14 -4.93 4.75
N ARG A 365 15.59 -6.03 4.23
CA ARG A 365 15.27 -6.17 2.81
C ARG A 365 14.18 -5.22 2.36
N LEU A 366 13.15 -4.98 3.17
CA LEU A 366 12.07 -4.04 2.86
C LEU A 366 12.63 -2.62 2.79
N VAL A 367 13.38 -2.18 3.80
CA VAL A 367 13.99 -0.85 3.85
C VAL A 367 14.92 -0.62 2.66
N TRP A 368 15.80 -1.58 2.36
CA TRP A 368 16.68 -1.50 1.18
C TRP A 368 15.87 -1.44 -0.13
N THR A 369 14.84 -2.27 -0.26
CA THR A 369 13.99 -2.30 -1.45
C THR A 369 13.23 -0.99 -1.64
N VAL A 370 12.78 -0.35 -0.56
CA VAL A 370 12.09 0.94 -0.64
C VAL A 370 13.10 2.05 -0.92
N ALA A 371 14.06 2.27 -0.03
CA ALA A 371 15.12 3.25 -0.16
C ALA A 371 16.41 2.59 -0.66
N LEU A 372 16.51 2.47 -1.98
CA LEU A 372 17.71 1.93 -2.64
C LEU A 372 18.96 2.76 -2.30
N GLU A 373 20.13 2.20 -2.59
CA GLU A 373 21.40 2.92 -2.46
C GLU A 373 21.52 4.07 -3.47
N ASP A 374 22.50 4.94 -3.23
CA ASP A 374 22.73 6.12 -4.07
C ASP A 374 22.93 5.71 -5.54
N ASN A 375 22.42 6.54 -6.45
CA ASN A 375 22.39 6.32 -7.89
C ASN A 375 21.57 5.13 -8.37
N LEU A 376 20.89 4.39 -7.49
CA LEU A 376 19.92 3.38 -7.89
C LEU A 376 18.51 3.99 -7.98
N ALA A 377 17.69 3.46 -8.88
CA ALA A 377 16.31 3.89 -9.04
C ALA A 377 15.37 2.71 -9.29
N HIS A 378 14.09 2.99 -9.07
CA HIS A 378 12.99 2.10 -9.39
C HIS A 378 12.41 2.41 -10.77
N LYS A 379 11.66 1.46 -11.32
CA LYS A 379 11.03 1.63 -12.64
C LYS A 379 9.56 1.16 -12.67
N ILE A 380 8.65 2.07 -12.98
CA ILE A 380 7.19 1.88 -12.93
C ILE A 380 6.51 2.32 -14.24
N GLY A 381 5.28 1.86 -14.45
CA GLY A 381 4.43 2.36 -15.54
C GLY A 381 4.70 1.77 -16.93
N HIS A 382 4.22 2.49 -17.94
CA HIS A 382 4.27 2.16 -19.36
C HIS A 382 5.56 2.66 -20.01
N GLU A 383 5.92 2.07 -21.16
CA GLU A 383 7.07 2.49 -21.98
C GLU A 383 8.41 2.55 -21.26
N ARG A 384 8.56 1.75 -20.20
CA ARG A 384 9.78 1.66 -19.38
C ARG A 384 11.03 1.43 -20.22
N TYR A 385 10.95 0.59 -21.23
CA TYR A 385 12.08 0.25 -22.09
C TYR A 385 12.42 1.35 -23.11
N LEU A 386 11.64 2.44 -23.21
CA LEU A 386 11.93 3.66 -23.99
C LEU A 386 12.42 4.82 -23.10
N GLY A 387 12.85 4.53 -21.87
CA GLY A 387 13.39 5.52 -20.93
C GLY A 387 12.36 6.13 -19.96
N PHE A 388 11.07 5.84 -20.11
CA PHE A 388 10.02 6.35 -19.20
C PHE A 388 10.02 5.63 -17.84
N GLY A 389 9.42 6.27 -16.85
CA GLY A 389 9.01 5.59 -15.61
C GLY A 389 10.10 5.37 -14.57
N SER A 390 11.25 6.04 -14.67
CA SER A 390 12.30 5.96 -13.64
C SER A 390 11.94 6.86 -12.46
N LEU A 391 12.07 6.36 -11.23
CA LEU A 391 11.83 7.16 -10.02
C LEU A 391 12.76 6.77 -8.87
N ARG A 392 13.04 7.72 -7.99
CA ARG A 392 13.70 7.48 -6.71
C ARG A 392 12.68 7.48 -5.59
N LEU A 393 12.91 6.64 -4.59
CA LEU A 393 12.12 6.60 -3.37
C LEU A 393 12.99 6.95 -2.18
N ASN A 394 12.52 7.85 -1.33
CA ASN A 394 13.20 8.29 -0.11
C ASN A 394 12.28 8.04 1.09
N ILE A 395 12.76 7.29 2.08
CA ILE A 395 12.05 7.15 3.36
C ILE A 395 12.25 8.44 4.15
N LEU A 396 11.15 9.01 4.66
CA LEU A 396 11.15 10.28 5.37
C LEU A 396 11.45 10.10 6.87
N PRO A 397 12.04 11.10 7.55
CA PRO A 397 12.50 10.98 8.94
C PRO A 397 11.42 10.66 9.99
N HIS A 398 10.15 10.95 9.70
CA HIS A 398 9.02 10.64 10.58
C HIS A 398 8.50 9.19 10.40
N SER A 399 9.24 8.34 9.69
CA SER A 399 9.00 6.89 9.66
C SER A 399 9.40 6.26 11.00
N TYR A 400 8.67 5.24 11.44
CA TYR A 400 8.83 4.70 12.79
C TYR A 400 8.54 3.20 12.89
N LEU A 401 9.08 2.60 13.95
CA LEU A 401 8.70 1.31 14.50
C LEU A 401 7.79 1.50 15.72
N ILE A 402 6.89 0.56 15.94
CA ILE A 402 5.95 0.57 17.06
C ILE A 402 6.56 -0.18 18.23
N ASN A 403 6.72 0.50 19.37
CA ASN A 403 6.96 -0.15 20.64
C ASN A 403 5.64 -0.56 21.29
N TRP A 404 5.23 -1.82 21.06
CA TRP A 404 3.97 -2.35 21.58
C TRP A 404 3.84 -2.28 23.11
N SER A 405 4.94 -2.39 23.84
CA SER A 405 4.92 -2.30 25.31
C SER A 405 4.62 -0.88 25.81
N LYS A 406 5.08 0.15 25.08
CA LYS A 406 4.82 1.55 25.40
C LYS A 406 3.47 2.03 24.86
N ARG A 407 3.02 1.48 23.72
CA ARG A 407 1.78 1.91 23.04
C ARG A 407 0.55 1.83 23.93
N TYR A 408 0.41 0.74 24.68
CA TYR A 408 -0.74 0.53 25.55
C TYR A 408 -0.49 0.97 27.00
N ALA A 409 0.68 1.53 27.31
CA ALA A 409 1.04 1.99 28.66
C ALA A 409 0.53 3.42 28.98
N GLY A 410 -0.32 3.99 28.13
CA GLY A 410 -0.92 5.32 28.33
C GLY A 410 -0.01 6.52 28.03
N GLY A 411 1.10 6.31 27.31
CA GLY A 411 1.95 7.39 26.82
C GLY A 411 1.41 8.05 25.54
N SER A 412 1.91 9.25 25.20
CA SER A 412 1.65 9.90 23.92
C SER A 412 2.21 9.10 22.73
N GLU A 413 1.82 9.46 21.52
CA GLU A 413 2.29 8.78 20.29
C GLU A 413 3.82 8.82 20.15
N ASP A 414 4.43 9.97 20.44
CA ASP A 414 5.88 10.16 20.42
C ASP A 414 6.64 9.21 21.37
N ASN A 415 5.98 8.70 22.40
CA ASN A 415 6.63 7.78 23.35
C ASN A 415 6.75 6.36 22.80
N TRP A 416 5.83 5.92 21.96
CA TRP A 416 5.79 4.55 21.42
C TRP A 416 6.17 4.44 19.94
N GLN A 417 6.23 5.55 19.22
CA GLN A 417 6.79 5.63 17.88
C GLN A 417 8.31 5.78 17.97
N GLU A 418 9.03 4.68 17.76
CA GLU A 418 10.49 4.68 17.75
C GLU A 418 10.99 5.07 16.35
N PRO A 419 11.72 6.19 16.20
CA PRO A 419 12.18 6.64 14.88
C PRO A 419 12.98 5.56 14.15
N LEU A 420 12.69 5.38 12.86
CA LEU A 420 13.40 4.40 12.03
C LEU A 420 14.65 5.05 11.43
N ASP A 421 15.82 4.67 11.95
CA ASP A 421 17.10 5.02 11.37
C ASP A 421 17.41 4.12 10.16
N ILE A 422 17.28 4.69 8.95
CA ILE A 422 17.50 3.99 7.69
C ILE A 422 18.92 3.40 7.62
N GLY A 423 19.93 4.07 8.20
CA GLY A 423 21.32 3.62 8.17
C GLY A 423 21.51 2.27 8.87
N ASN A 424 20.75 2.03 9.95
CA ASN A 424 20.80 0.79 10.71
C ASN A 424 20.08 -0.37 10.02
N TRP A 425 19.11 -0.08 9.15
CA TRP A 425 18.27 -1.09 8.50
C TRP A 425 18.64 -1.35 7.03
N ARG A 426 19.27 -0.40 6.34
CA ARG A 426 19.72 -0.58 4.95
C ARG A 426 21.04 -1.37 4.93
N VAL A 427 20.95 -2.68 5.10
CA VAL A 427 22.10 -3.60 5.21
C VAL A 427 22.30 -4.40 3.91
N PRO A 428 23.31 -4.08 3.07
CA PRO A 428 23.54 -4.76 1.79
C PRO A 428 23.73 -6.28 1.91
N LYS A 429 24.28 -6.75 3.02
CA LYS A 429 24.52 -8.19 3.27
C LYS A 429 23.22 -9.02 3.32
N ALA A 430 22.08 -8.39 3.63
CA ALA A 430 20.78 -9.06 3.61
C ALA A 430 20.21 -9.28 2.19
N ILE A 431 20.89 -8.77 1.15
CA ILE A 431 20.43 -8.74 -0.23
C ILE A 431 21.17 -9.80 -1.06
N SER A 432 20.50 -10.89 -1.44
CA SER A 432 21.14 -12.05 -2.09
C SER A 432 21.75 -11.74 -3.47
N ASN A 433 21.09 -10.91 -4.27
CA ASN A 433 21.51 -10.56 -5.63
C ASN A 433 22.04 -9.11 -5.72
N HIS A 434 22.65 -8.61 -4.64
CA HIS A 434 23.03 -7.21 -4.46
C HIS A 434 23.85 -6.63 -5.62
N ALA A 435 24.98 -7.26 -5.98
CA ALA A 435 25.86 -6.76 -7.04
C ALA A 435 25.15 -6.68 -8.41
N VAL A 436 24.26 -7.63 -8.71
CA VAL A 436 23.46 -7.59 -9.95
C VAL A 436 22.45 -6.45 -9.89
N LEU A 437 21.77 -6.28 -8.76
CA LEU A 437 20.80 -5.19 -8.53
C LEU A 437 21.46 -3.81 -8.63
N GLN A 438 22.65 -3.62 -8.05
CA GLN A 438 23.41 -2.38 -8.15
C GLN A 438 23.72 -2.01 -9.61
N ARG A 439 24.06 -2.98 -10.44
CA ARG A 439 24.33 -2.74 -11.86
C ARG A 439 23.07 -2.39 -12.65
N VAL A 440 22.00 -3.16 -12.47
CA VAL A 440 20.80 -3.08 -13.33
C VAL A 440 19.81 -1.98 -12.93
N LEU A 441 19.83 -1.57 -11.66
CA LEU A 441 19.05 -0.45 -11.13
C LEU A 441 19.81 0.88 -11.19
N ASN A 442 21.05 0.87 -11.71
CA ASN A 442 21.85 2.08 -11.82
C ASN A 442 21.17 3.08 -12.76
N ALA A 443 20.94 4.28 -12.24
CA ALA A 443 20.31 5.40 -12.90
C ALA A 443 21.27 6.61 -13.05
N GLY A 444 22.57 6.44 -12.80
CA GLY A 444 23.57 7.50 -12.90
C GLY A 444 23.80 8.06 -14.31
N GLN A 445 23.19 7.44 -15.33
CA GLN A 445 23.20 7.90 -16.72
C GLN A 445 21.96 8.72 -17.10
N LEU A 446 21.01 8.92 -16.17
CA LEU A 446 19.79 9.69 -16.38
C LEU A 446 20.00 11.19 -16.17
#